data_AF-A0A529P1Y4-F1
#
_entry.id   AF-A0A529P1Y4-F1
#
_cell.length_a   1.000
_cell.length_b   1.000
_cell.length_c   1.000
_cell.angle_alpha   90.00
_cell.angle_beta   90.00
_cell.angle_gamma   90.00
#
_symmetry.space_group_name_H-M   'P 1'
#
loop_
_entity.id
_entity.type
_entity.pdbx_description
1 polymer ?
#
loop_
_entity_poly.entity_id
_entity_poly.type
_entity_poly.pdbx_seq_one_letter_code
_entity_poly.pdbx_strand_id
1 'polypeptide(L)' 'LAQRLLEATEKSMDTVAFEVGFGSATSLRQHFSARLKTSPMQYRREFSRSAGAKRPTHAAMF' A
#
# COMPACT_ATOMS: atom_id res chain seq x y z
N LEU A 1 -2.53 -6.49 7.33
CA LEU A 1 -1.55 -6.88 6.29
C LEU A 1 -1.39 -5.80 5.23
N ALA A 2 -2.48 -5.31 4.61
CA ALA A 2 -2.42 -4.28 3.57
C ALA A 2 -1.61 -3.02 3.97
N GLN A 3 -1.81 -2.46 5.17
CA GLN A 3 -1.03 -1.31 5.67
C GLN A 3 0.48 -1.59 5.65
N ARG A 4 0.92 -2.70 6.26
CA ARG A 4 2.35 -3.08 6.26
C ARG A 4 2.95 -3.19 4.86
N LEU A 5 2.21 -3.76 3.90
CA LEU A 5 2.70 -3.87 2.51
C LEU A 5 2.80 -2.50 1.84
N LEU A 6 1.87 -1.59 2.12
CA LEU A 6 1.90 -0.21 1.62
C LEU A 6 3.01 0.62 2.27
N GLU A 7 3.34 0.36 3.52
CA GLU A 7 4.41 1.03 4.26
C GLU A 7 5.80 0.52 3.86
N ALA A 8 5.93 -0.79 3.64
CA ALA A 8 7.22 -1.44 3.42
C ALA A 8 7.59 -1.63 1.94
N THR A 9 6.64 -1.48 1.01
CA THR A 9 6.86 -1.79 -0.41
C THR A 9 6.24 -0.76 -1.35
N GLU A 10 6.78 -0.67 -2.56
CA GLU A 10 6.22 0.15 -3.64
C GLU A 10 5.33 -0.65 -4.61
N LYS A 11 4.95 -1.88 -4.23
CA LYS A 11 4.12 -2.78 -5.03
C LYS A 11 2.86 -2.09 -5.55
N SER A 12 2.40 -2.52 -6.72
CA SER A 12 1.14 -2.04 -7.30
C SER A 12 -0.03 -2.38 -6.37
N MET A 13 -1.11 -1.59 -6.45
CA MET A 13 -2.30 -1.85 -5.64
C MET A 13 -2.94 -3.21 -5.98
N ASP A 14 -2.81 -3.67 -7.22
CA ASP A 14 -3.30 -4.98 -7.67
C ASP A 14 -2.52 -6.12 -7.01
N THR A 15 -1.19 -6.03 -6.95
CA THR A 15 -0.35 -7.01 -6.23
C THR A 15 -0.68 -7.01 -4.75
N VAL A 16 -0.81 -5.83 -4.12
CA VAL A 16 -1.20 -5.73 -2.71
C VAL A 16 -2.58 -6.35 -2.47
N ALA A 17 -3.55 -6.11 -3.35
CA ALA A 17 -4.88 -6.68 -3.23
C ALA A 17 -4.90 -8.20 -3.33
N PHE A 18 -4.08 -8.77 -4.23
CA PHE A 18 -3.91 -10.21 -4.34
C PHE A 18 -3.27 -10.81 -3.09
N GLU A 19 -2.16 -10.24 -2.60
CA GLU A 19 -1.42 -10.75 -1.44
C GLU A 19 -2.23 -10.73 -0.13
N VAL A 20 -3.21 -9.82 -0.01
CA VAL A 20 -4.06 -9.73 1.18
C VAL A 20 -5.45 -10.34 0.99
N GLY A 21 -5.72 -10.95 -0.17
CA GLY A 21 -6.93 -11.73 -0.43
C GLY A 21 -8.18 -10.95 -0.84
N PHE A 22 -8.06 -9.71 -1.36
CA PHE A 22 -9.22 -8.95 -1.85
C PHE A 22 -9.61 -9.30 -3.30
N GLY A 23 -8.75 -9.99 -4.05
CA GLY A 23 -9.01 -10.38 -5.45
C GLY A 23 -8.96 -9.23 -6.47
N SER A 24 -9.14 -7.97 -6.05
CA SER A 24 -8.97 -6.79 -6.91
C SER A 24 -8.57 -5.54 -6.14
N ALA A 25 -7.88 -4.61 -6.81
CA ALA A 25 -7.54 -3.30 -6.24
C ALA A 25 -8.80 -2.49 -5.85
N THR A 26 -9.92 -2.65 -6.56
CA THR A 26 -11.19 -1.97 -6.25
C THR A 26 -11.75 -2.44 -4.90
N SER A 27 -11.85 -3.75 -4.68
CA SER A 27 -12.31 -4.32 -3.42
C SER A 27 -11.41 -3.89 -2.25
N LEU A 28 -10.08 -3.93 -2.45
CA LEU A 28 -9.13 -3.40 -1.47
C LEU A 28 -9.44 -1.94 -1.12
N ARG A 29 -9.60 -1.06 -2.13
CA ARG A 29 -9.88 0.38 -1.91
C ARG A 29 -11.18 0.59 -1.14
N GLN A 30 -12.25 -0.13 -1.49
CA GLN A 30 -13.55 -0.02 -0.84
C GLN A 30 -13.45 -0.41 0.64
N HIS A 31 -12.92 -1.60 0.93
CA HIS A 31 -12.78 -2.09 2.30
C HIS A 31 -11.82 -1.23 3.14
N PHE A 32 -10.71 -0.80 2.54
CA PHE A 32 -9.71 0.04 3.21
C PHE A 32 -10.30 1.42 3.55
N SER A 33 -10.96 2.08 2.59
CA SER A 33 -11.60 3.38 2.79
C SER A 33 -12.73 3.31 3.81
N ALA A 34 -13.53 2.25 3.78
CA ALA A 34 -14.61 2.05 4.76
C ALA A 34 -14.07 1.98 6.20
N ARG A 35 -12.94 1.28 6.39
CA ARG A 35 -12.32 1.04 7.71
C ARG A 35 -11.44 2.19 8.21
N LEU A 36 -10.62 2.78 7.34
CA LEU A 36 -9.56 3.73 7.71
C LEU A 36 -9.87 5.17 7.31
N LYS A 37 -11.01 5.39 6.64
CA LYS A 37 -11.45 6.71 6.17
C LYS A 37 -10.43 7.42 5.28
N THR A 38 -9.53 6.67 4.66
CA THR A 38 -8.52 7.15 3.71
C THR A 38 -8.33 6.10 2.62
N SER A 39 -7.79 6.49 1.47
CA SER A 39 -7.51 5.54 0.39
C SER A 39 -6.12 4.90 0.57
N PRO A 40 -5.92 3.66 0.10
CA PRO A 40 -4.61 3.00 0.15
C PRO A 40 -3.46 3.83 -0.46
N MET A 41 -3.76 4.57 -1.53
CA MET A 41 -2.76 5.39 -2.23
C MET A 41 -2.38 6.65 -1.44
N GLN A 42 -3.36 7.30 -0.80
CA GLN A 42 -3.09 8.44 0.08
C GLN A 42 -2.32 7.98 1.32
N TYR A 43 -2.75 6.87 1.92
CA TYR A 43 -2.03 6.23 3.03
C TYR A 43 -0.57 5.95 2.68
N ARG A 44 -0.31 5.33 1.51
CA ARG A 44 1.05 5.08 1.02
C ARG A 44 1.84 6.38 0.88
N ARG A 45 1.29 7.40 0.20
CA ARG A 45 1.98 8.69 0.04
C ARG A 45 2.34 9.33 1.36
N GLU A 46 1.45 9.30 2.33
CA GLU A 46 1.67 9.93 3.63
C GLU A 46 2.77 9.23 4.42
N PHE A 47 2.76 7.90 4.42
CA PHE A 47 3.85 7.11 5.02
C PHE A 47 5.16 7.21 4.25
N SER A 48 5.16 7.21 2.92
CA SER A 48 6.38 7.43 2.11
C SER A 48 6.97 8.82 2.31
N ARG A 49 6.14 9.85 2.54
CA ARG A 49 6.62 11.21 2.88
C ARG A 49 7.23 11.26 4.27
N SER A 50 6.64 10.59 5.26
CA SER A 50 7.21 10.46 6.60
C SER A 50 8.48 9.60 6.61
N ALA A 51 8.54 8.56 5.76
CA ALA A 51 9.71 7.72 5.56
C ALA A 51 10.81 8.41 4.74
N GLY A 52 10.51 9.53 4.05
CA GLY A 52 11.48 10.32 3.27
C GLY A 52 12.62 10.95 4.09
N ALA A 53 12.59 10.85 5.42
CA ALA A 53 13.76 11.08 6.27
C ALA A 53 14.76 9.89 6.28
N LYS A 54 14.46 8.78 5.58
CA LYS A 54 15.35 7.63 5.43
C LYS A 54 15.31 7.11 3.98
N ARG A 55 16.48 7.19 3.34
CA ARG A 55 16.81 6.91 1.94
C ARG A 55 15.95 5.81 1.26
N PRO A 56 15.55 5.99 -0.02
CA PRO A 56 14.98 4.91 -0.81
C PRO A 56 16.09 3.91 -1.15
N THR A 57 16.07 2.74 -0.53
CA THR A 57 16.89 1.60 -0.94
C THR A 57 15.99 0.48 -1.45
N HIS A 58 16.21 0.15 -2.72
CA HIS A 58 15.86 -1.09 -3.42
C HIS A 58 14.52 -1.14 -4.16
N ALA A 59 14.54 -0.59 -5.38
CA ALA A 59 13.95 -1.27 -6.52
C ALA A 59 14.75 -2.56 -6.84
N ALA A 60 14.03 -3.58 -7.29
CA ALA A 60 14.44 -4.81 -7.98
C ALA A 60 14.36 -6.14 -7.20
N MET A 61 13.98 -7.17 -7.98
CA MET A 61 14.03 -8.63 -7.74
C MET A 61 12.79 -9.21 -7.03
N PHE A 62 11.80 -9.69 -7.80
CA PHE A 62 11.78 -10.97 -8.53
C PHE A 62 10.94 -10.83 -9.81
#